data_AF-A0A2A5M6A5-F1
#
_entry.id   AF-A0A2A5M6A5-F1
#
_cell.length_a   1.000
_cell.length_b   1.000
_cell.length_c   1.000
_cell.angle_alpha   90.00
_cell.angle_beta   90.00
_cell.angle_gamma   90.00
#
_symmetry.space_group_name_H-M   'P 1'
#
loop_
_entity.id
_entity.type
_entity.pdbx_description
1 polymer ?
#
loop_
_entity_poly.entity_id
_entity_poly.type
_entity_poly.pdbx_seq_one_letter_code
_entity_poly.pdbx_strand_id
1 'polypeptide(L)' 'QKIPEIIIKAHSSTELKSGGYHIMLLKLKKPIIKDMKVNLDLKFNNHKTIELKNIDSKEF' A
#
# COMPACT_ATOMS: atom_id res chain seq x y z
N GLN A 1 -0.37 3.21 -13.31
CA GLN A 1 0.80 2.66 -14.04
C GLN A 1 1.50 1.65 -13.13
N LYS A 2 1.96 0.51 -13.66
CA LYS A 2 2.81 -0.41 -12.88
C LYS A 2 4.25 0.07 -12.96
N ILE A 3 4.92 0.18 -11.81
CA ILE A 3 6.35 0.45 -11.69
C ILE A 3 7.03 -0.72 -10.94
N PRO A 4 8.29 -1.04 -11.23
CA PRO A 4 8.97 -2.18 -10.61
C PRO A 4 9.31 -1.96 -9.14
N GLU A 5 9.67 -0.74 -8.75
CA GLU A 5 10.04 -0.39 -7.38
C GLU A 5 9.80 1.10 -7.08
N ILE A 6 9.75 1.45 -5.80
CA ILE A 6 9.71 2.84 -5.30
C ILE A 6 10.98 3.06 -4.48
N ILE A 7 11.87 3.94 -4.96
CA ILE A 7 13.13 4.25 -4.28
C ILE A 7 12.88 5.23 -3.13
N ILE A 8 13.30 4.86 -1.93
CA ILE A 8 13.31 5.74 -0.75
C ILE A 8 14.76 6.11 -0.48
N LYS A 9 15.12 7.39 -0.71
CA LYS A 9 16.49 7.87 -0.46
C LYS A 9 16.76 7.98 1.04
N ALA A 10 18.03 7.89 1.44
CA ALA A 10 18.42 8.11 2.83
C ALA A 10 17.95 9.50 3.31
N HIS A 11 17.49 9.59 4.56
CA HIS A 11 16.96 10.81 5.16
C HIS A 11 15.77 11.45 4.39
N SER A 12 15.03 10.65 3.61
CA SER A 12 13.85 11.10 2.88
C SER A 12 12.64 10.21 3.17
N SER A 13 11.46 10.69 2.79
CA SER A 13 10.22 9.93 2.82
C SER A 13 9.58 9.90 1.43
N THR A 14 8.79 8.86 1.19
CA THR A 14 7.89 8.77 0.04
C THR A 14 6.47 8.67 0.54
N GLU A 15 5.53 9.27 -0.18
CA GLU A 15 4.12 9.29 0.18
C GLU A 15 3.29 8.50 -0.84
N LEU A 16 2.35 7.71 -0.34
CA LEU A 16 1.34 7.05 -1.15
C LEU A 16 0.05 7.87 -1.07
N LYS A 17 -0.37 8.48 -2.19
CA LYS A 17 -1.56 9.32 -2.25
C LYS A 17 -2.23 9.28 -3.61
N SER A 18 -3.50 9.68 -3.64
CA SER A 18 -4.22 9.92 -4.89
C SER A 18 -3.47 10.96 -5.74
N GLY A 19 -3.36 10.71 -7.05
CA GLY A 19 -2.56 11.52 -7.97
C GLY A 19 -1.05 11.31 -7.91
N GLY A 20 -0.55 10.44 -7.02
CA GLY A 20 0.86 10.05 -6.92
C GLY A 20 1.04 8.54 -6.89
N TYR A 21 2.04 8.07 -6.14
CA TYR A 21 2.24 6.65 -5.92
C TYR A 21 1.04 6.04 -5.18
N HIS A 22 0.59 4.88 -5.65
CA HIS A 22 -0.47 4.12 -5.03
C HIS A 22 -0.22 2.62 -5.25
N ILE A 23 -0.69 1.81 -4.31
CA ILE A 23 -0.63 0.35 -4.40
C ILE A 23 -1.93 -0.12 -5.01
N MET A 24 -1.85 -0.86 -6.11
CA MET A 24 -3.01 -1.46 -6.76
C MET A 24 -3.16 -2.92 -6.33
N LEU A 25 -4.29 -3.25 -5.72
CA LEU A 25 -4.65 -4.63 -5.39
C LEU A 25 -5.37 -5.26 -6.57
N LEU A 26 -4.86 -6.40 -7.06
CA LEU A 26 -5.41 -7.11 -8.21
C LEU A 26 -6.00 -8.45 -7.79
N LYS A 27 -7.02 -8.92 -8.53
CA LYS A 27 -7.65 -10.24 -8.32
C LYS A 27 -8.10 -10.47 -6.88
N LEU A 28 -8.84 -9.51 -6.34
CA LEU A 28 -9.39 -9.61 -4.99
C LEU A 28 -10.26 -10.87 -4.86
N LYS A 29 -10.02 -11.66 -3.80
CA LYS A 29 -10.82 -12.87 -3.50
C LYS A 29 -12.22 -12.52 -2.96
N LYS A 30 -12.37 -11.32 -2.41
CA LYS A 30 -13.60 -10.78 -1.85
C LYS A 30 -13.71 -9.30 -2.27
N PRO A 31 -14.93 -8.79 -2.53
CA PRO A 31 -15.11 -7.37 -2.79
C PRO A 31 -14.66 -6.55 -1.58
N ILE A 32 -14.12 -5.35 -1.83
CA ILE A 32 -13.86 -4.36 -0.77
C ILE A 32 -15.16 -3.61 -0.55
N ILE A 33 -15.72 -3.72 0.66
CA ILE A 33 -16.93 -3.02 1.09
C ILE A 33 -16.53 -1.91 2.07
N LYS A 34 -17.38 -0.90 2.22
CA LYS A 34 -17.18 0.18 3.21
C LYS A 34 -16.99 -0.37 4.62
N ASP A 35 -16.17 0.33 5.41
CA ASP A 35 -15.80 -0.02 6.79
C ASP A 35 -15.09 -1.38 6.93
N MET A 36 -14.66 -1.98 5.82
CA MET A 36 -13.79 -3.13 5.83
C MET A 36 -12.38 -2.71 6.24
N LYS A 37 -11.79 -3.50 7.12
CA LYS A 37 -10.40 -3.35 7.53
C LYS A 37 -9.52 -4.32 6.77
N VAL A 38 -8.45 -3.80 6.19
CA VAL A 38 -7.43 -4.61 5.51
C VAL A 38 -6.10 -4.47 6.22
N ASN A 39 -5.38 -5.58 6.27
CA ASN A 39 -4.00 -5.64 6.75
C ASN A 39 -3.08 -5.78 5.54
N LEU A 40 -1.96 -5.08 5.55
CA LEU A 40 -0.97 -5.09 4.49
C LEU A 40 0.45 -5.18 5.06
N ASP A 41 1.23 -6.12 4.52
CA ASP A 41 2.63 -6.25 4.86
C ASP A 41 3.49 -5.67 3.74
N LEU A 42 4.21 -4.59 4.05
CA LEU A 42 5.16 -3.97 3.13
C LEU A 42 6.54 -4.55 3.37
N LYS A 43 7.04 -5.31 2.39
CA LYS A 43 8.39 -5.88 2.41
C LYS A 43 9.35 -4.97 1.66
N PHE A 44 10.44 -4.60 2.32
CA PHE A 44 11.48 -3.74 1.78
C PHE A 44 12.71 -4.57 1.39
N ASN A 45 13.50 -4.07 0.45
CA ASN A 45 14.73 -4.71 -0.03
C ASN A 45 15.83 -4.83 1.04
N ASN A 46 15.70 -4.11 2.17
CA ASN A 46 16.59 -4.20 3.33
C ASN A 46 16.11 -5.25 4.36
N HIS A 47 15.28 -6.21 3.94
CA HIS A 47 14.70 -7.26 4.77
C HIS A 47 13.74 -6.77 5.88
N LYS A 48 13.43 -5.47 5.95
CA LYS A 48 12.43 -4.94 6.86
C LYS A 48 11.03 -5.27 6.33
N THR A 49 10.14 -5.63 7.24
CA THR A 49 8.70 -5.70 6.97
C THR A 49 7.99 -4.69 7.84
N ILE A 50 7.07 -3.92 7.25
CA ILE A 50 6.17 -3.02 7.97
C ILE A 50 4.76 -3.58 7.85
N GLU A 51 4.17 -3.93 8.98
CA GLU A 51 2.78 -4.36 9.06
C GLU A 51 1.88 -3.13 9.23
N LEU A 52 1.02 -2.87 8.25
CA LEU A 52 -0.03 -1.87 8.32
C LEU A 52 -1.33 -2.60 8.67
N LYS A 53 -1.80 -2.43 9.89
CA LYS A 53 -3.02 -3.10 10.40
C LYS A 53 -4.18 -2.13 10.41
N ASN A 54 -5.38 -2.68 10.19
CA ASN A 54 -6.65 -1.95 10.29
C ASN A 54 -6.74 -0.74 9.34
N ILE A 55 -6.25 -0.86 8.11
CA ILE A 55 -6.45 0.19 7.10
C ILE A 55 -7.94 0.20 6.72
N ASP A 56 -8.59 1.35 6.89
CA ASP A 56 -9.99 1.53 6.54
C ASP A 56 -10.17 1.61 5.01
N SER A 57 -11.12 0.84 4.48
CA SER A 57 -11.57 0.97 3.10
C SER A 57 -12.45 2.22 2.94
N LYS A 58 -12.12 3.07 1.97
CA LYS A 58 -13.04 4.11 1.48
C LYS A 58 -13.80 3.58 0.27
N GLU A 59 -15.13 3.71 0.31
CA GLU A 59 -15.95 3.69 -0.91
C GLU A 59 -15.55 4.91 -1.75
N PHE A 60 -15.32 4.70 -3.04
CA PHE A 60 -15.10 5.75 -4.03
C PHE A 60 -16.34 5.87 -4.91
#